data_AF-A0A397U1V3-F1
#
_entry.id   AF-A0A397U1V3-F1
#
_cell.length_a   1.000
_cell.length_b   1.000
_cell.length_c   1.000
_cell.angle_alpha   90.00
_cell.angle_beta   90.00
_cell.angle_gamma   90.00
#
_symmetry.space_group_name_H-M   'P 1'
#
loop_
_entity.id
_entity.type
_entity.pdbx_description
1 polymer ?
#
loop_
_entity_poly.entity_id
_entity_poly.type
_entity_poly.pdbx_seq_one_letter_code
_entity_poly.pdbx_strand_id
1 'polypeptide(L)'
;MIGADEQNARTPALWLSPNDSKPHLNCSVNNNWNHLISAEPSLELSKWYHIAYTLSEPQQRMELYVNGKLAKSVETKNIKFNKFSLNIGHSCFYKDFHGQMSNFRYYNIYLSADEIFKDYIPYSNYLEIFSEPTYFPINKKIIQHNELPSVTNELSVTFQLNLKRHDPNWITIFIKGEDELHACTPALWLSPNDSKPYPDCSVNNNWNHSIAAGNNLELNKWYHIAYTLSEPQNRMEFYVNGELVGYTDVKDIVFNEFPLKIGHSDKYSDFQGQMSF
;
A
#
# COMPACT_ATOMS: atom_id res chain seq x y z
N MET A 1 -26.95 9.38 7.53
CA MET A 1 -26.44 9.68 8.90
C MET A 1 -25.74 8.45 9.44
N ILE A 2 -24.66 8.65 10.21
CA ILE A 2 -24.09 7.63 11.10
C ILE A 2 -23.94 8.28 12.47
N GLY A 3 -24.71 7.87 13.49
CA GLY A 3 -24.60 8.46 14.83
C GLY A 3 -25.82 8.34 15.74
N ALA A 4 -25.68 8.81 16.97
CA ALA A 4 -26.79 9.01 17.91
C ALA A 4 -27.44 10.38 17.66
N ASP A 5 -28.78 10.45 17.63
CA ASP A 5 -29.52 11.69 17.35
C ASP A 5 -30.76 11.81 18.24
N GLU A 6 -30.54 11.92 19.55
CA GLU A 6 -31.56 12.36 20.51
C GLU A 6 -31.12 13.68 21.16
N GLN A 7 -32.09 14.52 21.54
CA GLN A 7 -32.06 15.99 21.75
C GLN A 7 -30.88 16.61 22.54
N ASN A 8 -29.94 15.85 23.09
CA ASN A 8 -28.83 16.38 23.88
C ASN A 8 -27.46 15.68 23.69
N ALA A 9 -27.30 14.70 22.79
CA ALA A 9 -25.98 14.11 22.52
C ALA A 9 -25.81 13.51 21.11
N ARG A 10 -24.73 13.88 20.41
CA ARG A 10 -24.39 13.51 19.02
C ARG A 10 -22.97 12.95 18.88
N THR A 11 -22.55 12.09 19.80
CA THR A 11 -21.18 11.53 19.81
C THR A 11 -21.19 10.01 19.64
N PRO A 12 -20.58 9.43 18.60
CA PRO A 12 -20.09 10.06 17.37
C PRO A 12 -21.24 10.38 16.40
N ALA A 13 -21.00 11.31 15.48
CA ALA A 13 -21.91 11.58 14.37
C ALA A 13 -21.19 12.00 13.08
N LEU A 14 -21.59 11.43 11.93
CA LEU A 14 -21.17 11.80 10.57
C LEU A 14 -22.39 11.99 9.66
N TRP A 15 -22.40 13.11 8.94
CA TRP A 15 -23.48 13.57 8.08
C TRP A 15 -22.91 14.05 6.76
N LEU A 16 -23.72 14.05 5.70
CA LEU A 16 -23.41 14.72 4.46
C LEU A 16 -24.32 15.95 4.35
N SER A 17 -23.78 17.11 3.97
CA SER A 17 -24.61 18.30 3.75
C SER A 17 -25.59 18.09 2.59
N PRO A 18 -26.75 18.77 2.65
CA PRO A 18 -27.64 18.88 1.50
C PRO A 18 -26.93 19.54 0.31
N ASN A 19 -27.25 19.07 -0.91
CA ASN A 19 -26.87 19.64 -2.20
C ASN A 19 -25.40 19.51 -2.63
N ASP A 20 -24.45 19.39 -1.70
CA ASP A 20 -23.02 19.33 -2.04
C ASP A 20 -22.26 18.18 -1.35
N SER A 21 -22.94 17.29 -0.61
CA SER A 21 -22.37 16.05 -0.08
C SER A 21 -21.08 16.23 0.74
N LYS A 22 -20.91 17.36 1.44
CA LYS A 22 -19.73 17.58 2.28
C LYS A 22 -19.83 16.77 3.56
N PRO A 23 -18.75 16.09 3.98
CA PRO A 23 -18.72 15.35 5.22
C PRO A 23 -18.67 16.31 6.42
N HIS A 24 -19.64 16.16 7.31
CA HIS A 24 -19.76 16.86 8.58
C HIS A 24 -19.61 15.88 9.74
N LEU A 25 -18.56 16.05 10.52
CA LEU A 25 -18.41 15.36 11.79
C LEU A 25 -19.01 16.18 12.92
N ASN A 26 -19.64 15.48 13.84
CA ASN A 26 -20.27 16.05 15.02
C ASN A 26 -19.89 15.24 16.25
N CYS A 27 -19.65 15.97 17.34
CA CYS A 27 -19.67 15.41 18.69
C CYS A 27 -20.35 16.41 19.65
N SER A 28 -20.64 15.92 20.84
CA SER A 28 -21.09 16.75 21.96
C SER A 28 -19.93 16.99 22.92
N VAL A 29 -19.79 18.23 23.33
CA VAL A 29 -18.86 18.70 24.38
C VAL A 29 -19.65 19.38 25.51
N ASN A 30 -18.97 19.85 26.56
CA ASN A 30 -19.62 20.65 27.60
C ASN A 30 -20.32 21.88 27.00
N ASN A 31 -21.61 22.06 27.34
CA ASN A 31 -22.47 23.16 26.92
C ASN A 31 -22.66 23.32 25.39
N ASN A 32 -22.23 22.36 24.57
CA ASN A 32 -22.50 22.33 23.14
C ASN A 32 -22.71 20.89 22.66
N TRP A 33 -23.96 20.53 22.35
CA TRP A 33 -24.32 19.20 21.86
C TRP A 33 -24.04 19.00 20.37
N ASN A 34 -23.67 20.07 19.63
CA ASN A 34 -23.48 20.11 18.18
C ASN A 34 -22.13 20.76 17.81
N HIS A 35 -21.02 20.24 18.37
CA HIS A 35 -19.67 20.67 18.02
C HIS A 35 -19.28 20.03 16.68
N LEU A 36 -19.38 20.84 15.61
CA LEU A 36 -19.31 20.42 14.22
C LEU A 36 -18.01 20.81 13.55
N ILE A 37 -17.48 19.92 12.71
CA ILE A 37 -16.47 20.26 11.70
C ILE A 37 -16.89 19.76 10.32
N SER A 38 -16.57 20.55 9.30
CA SER A 38 -16.78 20.22 7.89
C SER A 38 -15.44 20.23 7.19
N ALA A 39 -15.21 19.25 6.32
CA ALA A 39 -14.08 19.30 5.38
C ALA A 39 -14.53 19.71 3.98
N GLU A 40 -13.58 20.31 3.26
CA GLU A 40 -13.65 20.58 1.83
C GLU A 40 -12.63 19.68 1.11
N PRO A 41 -12.86 19.30 -0.15
CA PRO A 41 -14.04 19.61 -0.96
C PRO A 41 -15.21 18.64 -0.68
N SER A 42 -16.36 18.99 -1.27
CA SER A 42 -17.51 18.12 -1.48
C SER A 42 -17.15 16.74 -2.05
N LEU A 43 -17.83 15.69 -1.58
CA LEU A 43 -17.74 14.37 -2.19
C LEU A 43 -18.54 14.32 -3.49
N GLU A 44 -17.88 14.00 -4.59
CA GLU A 44 -18.56 13.80 -5.87
C GLU A 44 -19.45 12.54 -5.83
N LEU A 45 -20.60 12.62 -6.50
CA LEU A 45 -21.54 11.51 -6.61
C LEU A 45 -20.95 10.32 -7.37
N SER A 46 -21.42 9.12 -7.06
CA SER A 46 -21.05 7.86 -7.73
C SER A 46 -19.55 7.50 -7.66
N LYS A 47 -18.82 7.98 -6.65
CA LYS A 47 -17.44 7.56 -6.32
C LYS A 47 -17.39 6.90 -4.95
N TRP A 48 -16.48 5.94 -4.80
CA TRP A 48 -16.14 5.38 -3.49
C TRP A 48 -15.16 6.30 -2.76
N TYR A 49 -15.43 6.51 -1.46
CA TYR A 49 -14.54 7.21 -0.56
C TYR A 49 -14.33 6.37 0.70
N HIS A 50 -13.10 6.38 1.20
CA HIS A 50 -12.86 6.03 2.59
C HIS A 50 -13.04 7.27 3.45
N ILE A 51 -13.87 7.17 4.48
CA ILE A 51 -14.12 8.26 5.42
C ILE A 51 -13.85 7.73 6.82
N ALA A 52 -12.90 8.36 7.51
CA ALA A 52 -12.56 8.03 8.88
C ALA A 52 -12.78 9.22 9.80
N TYR A 53 -13.41 8.93 10.94
CA TYR A 53 -13.67 9.87 12.02
C TYR A 53 -12.91 9.39 13.26
N THR A 54 -11.96 10.18 13.73
CA THR A 54 -11.31 9.94 15.02
C THR A 54 -11.68 11.03 16.02
N LEU A 55 -11.89 10.62 17.28
CA LEU A 55 -12.26 11.50 18.38
C LEU A 55 -11.49 11.06 19.62
N SER A 56 -10.82 12.01 20.28
CA SER A 56 -10.07 11.69 21.48
C SER A 56 -10.08 12.80 22.52
N GLU A 57 -10.46 12.44 23.74
CA GLU A 57 -10.35 13.30 24.92
C GLU A 57 -8.89 13.41 25.41
N PRO A 58 -8.08 12.33 25.52
CA PRO A 58 -6.66 12.46 25.86
C PRO A 58 -5.84 13.31 24.87
N GLN A 59 -6.06 13.16 23.57
CA GLN A 59 -5.39 13.97 22.53
C GLN A 59 -6.10 15.30 22.25
N GLN A 60 -7.26 15.54 22.89
CA GLN A 60 -8.05 16.77 22.78
C GLN A 60 -8.36 17.19 21.34
N ARG A 61 -8.72 16.24 20.47
CA ARG A 61 -8.96 16.53 19.05
C ARG A 61 -10.03 15.65 18.41
N MET A 62 -10.68 16.23 17.41
CA MET A 62 -11.57 15.57 16.47
C MET A 62 -10.98 15.73 15.07
N GLU A 63 -10.87 14.63 14.33
CA GLU A 63 -10.24 14.61 13.01
C GLU A 63 -11.10 13.85 11.99
N LEU A 64 -11.13 14.40 10.79
CA LEU A 64 -11.74 13.81 9.61
C LEU A 64 -10.67 13.45 8.61
N TYR A 65 -10.69 12.20 8.15
CA TYR A 65 -9.84 11.72 7.08
C TYR A 65 -10.70 11.31 5.89
N VAL A 66 -10.24 11.68 4.68
CA VAL A 66 -10.85 11.26 3.42
C VAL A 66 -9.76 10.60 2.59
N ASN A 67 -10.01 9.37 2.16
CA ASN A 67 -9.04 8.56 1.42
C ASN A 67 -7.68 8.51 2.14
N GLY A 68 -7.73 8.20 3.44
CA GLY A 68 -6.55 8.05 4.32
C GLY A 68 -5.77 9.34 4.63
N LYS A 69 -6.16 10.49 4.06
CA LYS A 69 -5.49 11.78 4.28
C LYS A 69 -6.29 12.63 5.25
N LEU A 70 -5.60 13.34 6.15
CA LEU A 70 -6.23 14.28 7.07
C LEU A 70 -6.89 15.42 6.29
N ALA A 71 -8.22 15.48 6.32
CA ALA A 71 -8.99 16.51 5.66
C ALA A 71 -9.26 17.71 6.59
N LYS A 72 -9.50 17.43 7.89
CA LYS A 72 -9.71 18.47 8.91
C LYS A 72 -9.33 17.98 10.30
N SER A 73 -8.77 18.86 11.12
CA SER A 73 -8.51 18.64 12.54
C SER A 73 -8.94 19.87 13.33
N VAL A 74 -9.59 19.66 14.48
CA VAL A 74 -10.01 20.71 15.42
C VAL A 74 -9.73 20.24 16.83
N GLU A 75 -9.28 21.19 17.66
CA GLU A 75 -9.13 20.97 19.10
C GLU A 75 -10.50 20.80 19.74
N THR A 76 -10.70 19.67 20.43
CA THR A 76 -11.99 19.27 21.00
C THR A 76 -11.73 18.72 22.40
N LYS A 77 -12.39 19.31 23.41
CA LYS A 77 -12.24 18.94 24.84
C LYS A 77 -13.59 18.73 25.48
N ASN A 78 -13.59 18.03 26.61
CA ASN A 78 -14.79 17.73 27.39
C ASN A 78 -15.84 16.97 26.58
N ILE A 79 -15.39 16.02 25.78
CA ILE A 79 -16.20 15.16 24.92
C ILE A 79 -17.15 14.34 25.78
N LYS A 80 -18.42 14.32 25.36
CA LYS A 80 -19.47 13.54 25.99
C LYS A 80 -19.85 12.36 25.11
N PHE A 81 -19.39 11.18 25.47
CA PHE A 81 -19.86 9.92 24.89
C PHE A 81 -21.25 9.59 25.44
N ASN A 82 -22.15 9.11 24.58
CA ASN A 82 -23.50 8.70 24.99
C ASN A 82 -23.65 7.17 24.93
N LYS A 83 -24.80 6.69 25.41
CA LYS A 83 -25.17 5.26 25.46
C LYS A 83 -26.33 4.92 24.52
N PHE A 84 -26.64 5.81 23.57
CA PHE A 84 -27.74 5.61 22.63
C PHE A 84 -27.34 4.65 21.51
N SER A 85 -28.33 4.11 20.81
CA SER A 85 -28.11 3.26 19.64
C SER A 85 -27.40 4.02 18.52
N LEU A 86 -26.49 3.33 17.84
CA LEU A 86 -25.86 3.84 16.62
C LEU A 86 -26.80 3.63 15.43
N ASN A 87 -27.29 4.71 14.83
CA ASN A 87 -28.04 4.64 13.58
C ASN A 87 -27.08 4.71 12.40
N ILE A 88 -27.26 3.83 11.40
CA ILE A 88 -26.48 3.82 10.17
C ILE A 88 -27.46 3.91 9.00
N GLY A 89 -27.27 4.90 8.13
CA GLY A 89 -28.07 5.08 6.93
C GLY A 89 -29.46 5.68 7.13
N HIS A 90 -29.95 5.79 8.38
CA HIS A 90 -31.28 6.32 8.69
C HIS A 90 -31.24 7.32 9.86
N SER A 91 -32.20 8.26 9.93
CA SER A 91 -32.37 9.18 11.07
C SER A 91 -33.86 9.38 11.41
N CYS A 92 -34.18 9.50 12.70
CA CYS A 92 -35.55 9.82 13.15
C CYS A 92 -35.98 11.26 12.83
N PHE A 93 -35.03 12.17 12.58
CA PHE A 93 -35.31 13.60 12.38
C PHE A 93 -34.89 14.11 11.01
N TYR A 94 -34.13 13.32 10.24
CA TYR A 94 -33.51 13.75 8.99
C TYR A 94 -33.64 12.69 7.89
N LYS A 95 -33.28 13.07 6.66
CA LYS A 95 -33.36 12.17 5.51
C LYS A 95 -32.34 11.04 5.60
N ASP A 96 -32.76 9.89 5.09
CA ASP A 96 -31.94 8.70 4.98
C ASP A 96 -30.82 8.86 3.95
N PHE A 97 -29.78 8.05 4.11
CA PHE A 97 -28.69 7.96 3.17
C PHE A 97 -29.08 7.11 1.97
N HIS A 98 -28.94 7.65 0.77
CA HIS A 98 -29.14 6.94 -0.49
C HIS A 98 -27.79 6.71 -1.17
N GLY A 99 -27.24 5.50 -1.04
CA GLY A 99 -25.94 5.14 -1.61
C GLY A 99 -25.51 3.75 -1.18
N GLN A 100 -24.24 3.44 -1.41
CA GLN A 100 -23.62 2.18 -1.01
C GLN A 100 -22.60 2.42 0.11
N MET A 101 -22.51 1.48 1.04
CA MET A 101 -21.52 1.48 2.12
C MET A 101 -20.90 0.10 2.20
N SER A 102 -19.59 0.04 2.42
CA SER A 102 -18.84 -1.20 2.60
C SER A 102 -17.76 -0.98 3.67
N ASN A 103 -17.26 -2.07 4.27
CA ASN A 103 -16.18 -2.05 5.24
C ASN A 103 -16.40 -1.10 6.44
N PHE A 104 -17.64 -1.02 6.95
CA PHE A 104 -17.93 -0.22 8.14
C PHE A 104 -17.28 -0.83 9.38
N ARG A 105 -16.43 -0.06 10.06
CA ARG A 105 -15.73 -0.46 11.28
C ARG A 105 -15.97 0.57 12.38
N TYR A 106 -16.10 0.09 13.61
CA TYR A 106 -16.27 0.93 14.80
C TYR A 106 -15.26 0.50 15.86
N TYR A 107 -14.48 1.46 16.37
CA TYR A 107 -13.40 1.22 17.32
C TYR A 107 -13.71 1.89 18.65
N ASN A 108 -13.33 1.23 19.75
CA ASN A 108 -13.33 1.81 21.10
C ASN A 108 -11.98 2.44 21.45
N ILE A 109 -11.12 2.66 20.45
CA ILE A 109 -9.80 3.28 20.57
C ILE A 109 -9.67 4.42 19.57
N TYR A 110 -8.83 5.40 19.91
CA TYR A 110 -8.39 6.40 18.96
C TYR A 110 -7.37 5.75 18.02
N LEU A 111 -7.58 5.90 16.70
CA LEU A 111 -6.62 5.53 15.68
C LEU A 111 -5.78 6.76 15.30
N SER A 112 -4.47 6.58 15.26
CA SER A 112 -3.53 7.58 14.73
C SER A 112 -3.69 7.77 13.22
N ALA A 113 -3.11 8.85 12.69
CA ALA A 113 -3.10 9.11 11.25
C ALA A 113 -2.51 7.93 10.44
N ASP A 114 -1.47 7.28 10.95
CA ASP A 114 -0.85 6.12 10.30
C ASP A 114 -1.75 4.89 10.31
N GLU A 115 -2.48 4.65 11.40
CA GLU A 115 -3.45 3.55 11.49
C GLU A 115 -4.65 3.79 10.58
N ILE A 116 -5.14 5.03 10.49
CA ILE A 116 -6.18 5.41 9.52
C ILE A 116 -5.69 5.25 8.09
N PHE A 117 -4.46 5.66 7.79
CA PHE A 117 -3.87 5.47 6.48
C PHE A 117 -3.74 3.98 6.12
N LYS A 118 -3.33 3.13 7.08
CA LYS A 118 -3.30 1.67 6.91
C LYS A 118 -4.69 1.04 6.74
N ASP A 119 -5.72 1.57 7.39
CA ASP A 119 -7.11 1.11 7.21
C ASP A 119 -7.74 1.59 5.88
N TYR A 120 -7.37 2.79 5.41
CA TYR A 120 -7.75 3.31 4.10
C TYR A 120 -7.17 2.48 2.97
N ILE A 121 -5.86 2.26 3.06
CA ILE A 121 -5.15 1.44 2.12
C ILE A 121 -5.83 0.07 2.15
N PRO A 122 -6.43 -0.41 1.05
CA PRO A 122 -6.86 -1.80 0.99
C PRO A 122 -5.66 -2.66 1.39
N TYR A 123 -5.87 -3.81 2.02
CA TYR A 123 -4.86 -4.75 2.56
C TYR A 123 -3.70 -5.17 1.58
N SER A 124 -3.48 -4.48 0.47
CA SER A 124 -2.68 -4.84 -0.68
C SER A 124 -1.68 -3.76 -1.16
N ASN A 125 -1.17 -2.83 -0.34
CA ASN A 125 -0.07 -1.95 -0.83
C ASN A 125 1.30 -2.64 -0.81
N TYR A 126 1.44 -3.71 -0.05
CA TYR A 126 2.60 -4.59 -0.08
C TYR A 126 2.14 -6.01 0.23
N LEU A 127 2.87 -6.98 -0.30
CA LEU A 127 2.73 -8.39 0.05
C LEU A 127 4.03 -8.84 0.69
N GLU A 128 3.98 -9.20 1.97
CA GLU A 128 5.11 -9.84 2.64
C GLU A 128 5.14 -11.32 2.25
N ILE A 129 6.22 -11.76 1.60
CA ILE A 129 6.35 -13.12 1.07
C ILE A 129 7.13 -14.02 2.04
N PHE A 130 8.12 -13.45 2.75
CA PHE A 130 8.93 -14.15 3.75
C PHE A 130 9.13 -13.24 4.95
N SER A 131 8.81 -13.71 6.15
CA SER A 131 9.05 -12.99 7.40
C SER A 131 10.36 -13.37 8.10
N GLU A 132 10.99 -14.46 7.65
CA GLU A 132 12.23 -15.02 8.22
C GLU A 132 13.17 -15.49 7.10
N PRO A 133 14.49 -15.61 7.37
CA PRO A 133 15.46 -16.13 6.40
C PRO A 133 15.05 -17.49 5.83
N THR A 134 14.75 -17.50 4.53
CA THR A 134 14.25 -18.66 3.79
C THR A 134 15.33 -19.19 2.87
N TYR A 135 15.58 -20.51 2.91
CA TYR A 135 16.63 -21.17 2.13
C TYR A 135 16.15 -21.59 0.73
N PHE A 136 16.95 -21.28 -0.29
CA PHE A 136 16.75 -21.66 -1.68
C PHE A 136 17.84 -22.66 -2.12
N PRO A 137 17.52 -23.60 -3.03
CA PRO A 137 16.36 -23.61 -3.94
C PRO A 137 15.15 -24.40 -3.40
N ILE A 138 15.19 -24.89 -2.15
CA ILE A 138 14.12 -25.76 -1.62
C ILE A 138 12.79 -25.00 -1.46
N ASN A 139 12.84 -23.70 -1.14
CA ASN A 139 11.65 -22.88 -0.86
C ASN A 139 11.31 -21.89 -1.99
N LYS A 140 11.52 -22.28 -3.25
CA LYS A 140 11.05 -21.52 -4.41
C LYS A 140 9.55 -21.25 -4.35
N LYS A 141 9.10 -20.10 -4.86
CA LYS A 141 7.70 -19.66 -4.81
C LYS A 141 7.19 -19.23 -6.18
N ILE A 142 5.93 -19.54 -6.45
CA ILE A 142 5.14 -18.96 -7.53
C ILE A 142 3.91 -18.34 -6.87
N ILE A 143 3.67 -17.05 -7.11
CA ILE A 143 2.51 -16.31 -6.62
C ILE A 143 1.70 -15.86 -7.82
N GLN A 144 0.41 -16.20 -7.85
CA GLN A 144 -0.46 -15.88 -8.97
C GLN A 144 -0.74 -14.37 -9.01
N HIS A 145 -1.01 -13.81 -10.20
CA HIS A 145 -1.23 -12.37 -10.33
C HIS A 145 -2.37 -11.87 -9.42
N ASN A 146 -3.46 -12.61 -9.32
CA ASN A 146 -4.60 -12.26 -8.48
C ASN A 146 -4.33 -12.29 -6.96
N GLU A 147 -3.17 -12.81 -6.54
CA GLU A 147 -2.71 -12.81 -5.15
C GLU A 147 -1.75 -11.63 -4.86
N LEU A 148 -1.32 -10.90 -5.90
CA LEU A 148 -0.42 -9.76 -5.77
C LEU A 148 -1.20 -8.44 -5.60
N PRO A 149 -0.59 -7.45 -4.92
CA PRO A 149 -0.96 -6.04 -5.01
C PRO A 149 -1.20 -5.60 -6.46
N SER A 150 -2.28 -4.85 -6.70
CA SER A 150 -2.47 -4.20 -8.00
C SER A 150 -1.40 -3.12 -8.21
N VAL A 151 -0.72 -3.16 -9.34
CA VAL A 151 0.35 -2.23 -9.73
C VAL A 151 -0.06 -1.56 -11.04
N THR A 152 -0.10 -0.24 -11.06
CA THR A 152 -0.48 0.52 -12.27
C THR A 152 0.66 1.32 -12.86
N ASN A 153 1.47 2.00 -12.02
CA ASN A 153 2.47 2.95 -12.48
C ASN A 153 3.80 2.89 -11.71
N GLU A 154 3.78 2.40 -10.47
CA GLU A 154 4.94 2.43 -9.57
C GLU A 154 5.01 1.13 -8.78
N LEU A 155 6.23 0.64 -8.58
CA LEU A 155 6.49 -0.60 -7.88
C LEU A 155 7.76 -0.48 -7.06
N SER A 156 7.78 -1.13 -5.91
CA SER A 156 8.98 -1.30 -5.10
C SER A 156 9.08 -2.73 -4.60
N VAL A 157 10.25 -3.33 -4.72
CA VAL A 157 10.57 -4.65 -4.18
C VAL A 157 11.77 -4.50 -3.25
N THR A 158 11.60 -4.91 -1.99
CA THR A 158 12.66 -4.86 -0.97
C THR A 158 12.82 -6.22 -0.32
N PHE A 159 14.07 -6.63 -0.10
CA PHE A 159 14.41 -7.88 0.57
C PHE A 159 15.90 -7.87 0.91
N GLN A 160 16.30 -8.71 1.84
CA GLN A 160 17.69 -9.05 2.10
C GLN A 160 18.04 -10.37 1.40
N LEU A 161 19.27 -10.49 0.90
CA LEU A 161 19.75 -11.73 0.30
C LEU A 161 21.17 -12.09 0.76
N ASN A 162 21.42 -13.40 0.87
CA ASN A 162 22.73 -14.00 1.09
C ASN A 162 23.00 -15.06 0.03
N LEU A 163 23.91 -14.78 -0.90
CA LEU A 163 24.27 -15.69 -1.98
C LEU A 163 25.27 -16.75 -1.48
N LYS A 164 25.04 -18.03 -1.75
CA LYS A 164 25.94 -19.12 -1.32
C LYS A 164 26.84 -19.66 -2.44
N ARG A 165 26.48 -19.42 -3.70
CA ARG A 165 27.22 -19.95 -4.85
C ARG A 165 27.01 -19.10 -6.10
N HIS A 166 28.08 -18.89 -6.86
CA HIS A 166 28.01 -18.39 -8.23
C HIS A 166 27.65 -19.53 -9.20
N ASP A 167 27.02 -19.19 -10.31
CA ASP A 167 26.57 -20.13 -11.33
C ASP A 167 27.08 -19.73 -12.72
N PRO A 168 27.49 -20.66 -13.60
CA PRO A 168 27.93 -20.32 -14.96
C PRO A 168 26.80 -19.86 -15.88
N ASN A 169 25.54 -19.94 -15.43
CA ASN A 169 24.39 -19.36 -16.10
C ASN A 169 23.85 -18.16 -15.30
N TRP A 170 22.92 -17.40 -15.87
CA TRP A 170 22.21 -16.37 -15.13
C TRP A 170 21.44 -16.99 -13.95
N ILE A 171 21.38 -16.27 -12.84
CA ILE A 171 20.66 -16.70 -11.63
C ILE A 171 19.40 -15.84 -11.50
N THR A 172 18.23 -16.48 -11.36
CA THR A 172 16.98 -15.74 -11.12
C THR A 172 16.76 -15.49 -9.63
N ILE A 173 16.68 -14.21 -9.23
CA ILE A 173 16.24 -13.84 -7.88
C ILE A 173 14.72 -13.77 -7.83
N PHE A 174 14.10 -13.01 -8.74
CA PHE A 174 12.67 -13.06 -8.99
C PHE A 174 12.36 -12.59 -10.42
N ILE A 175 11.21 -13.01 -10.93
CA ILE A 175 10.65 -12.57 -12.21
C ILE A 175 9.13 -12.61 -12.13
N LYS A 176 8.45 -11.54 -12.55
CA LYS A 176 7.02 -11.58 -12.85
C LYS A 176 6.83 -11.63 -14.37
N GLY A 177 6.52 -12.83 -14.86
CA GLY A 177 6.57 -13.19 -16.28
C GLY A 177 6.48 -14.70 -16.49
N GLU A 178 6.16 -15.11 -17.72
CA GLU A 178 6.12 -16.52 -18.12
C GLU A 178 7.41 -16.93 -18.85
N ASP A 179 7.92 -16.06 -19.74
CA ASP A 179 9.19 -16.21 -20.44
C ASP A 179 9.81 -14.86 -20.91
N GLU A 180 11.02 -14.93 -21.45
CA GLU A 180 11.79 -13.80 -22.00
C GLU A 180 11.17 -13.14 -23.25
N LEU A 181 9.95 -13.46 -23.68
CA LEU A 181 9.36 -12.84 -24.88
C LEU A 181 8.02 -12.17 -24.62
N HIS A 182 7.45 -12.36 -23.43
CA HIS A 182 6.06 -11.97 -23.16
C HIS A 182 5.89 -10.90 -22.07
N ALA A 183 6.87 -10.72 -21.17
CA ALA A 183 7.18 -9.56 -20.31
C ALA A 183 7.85 -10.01 -18.99
N CYS A 184 8.75 -9.21 -18.43
CA CYS A 184 9.59 -9.50 -17.26
C CYS A 184 9.57 -8.35 -16.24
N THR A 185 8.39 -7.82 -15.91
CA THR A 185 8.25 -6.68 -14.98
C THR A 185 7.55 -7.07 -13.67
N PRO A 186 8.21 -6.97 -12.50
CA PRO A 186 9.64 -6.70 -12.33
C PRO A 186 10.48 -7.97 -12.47
N ALA A 187 11.78 -7.80 -12.70
CA ALA A 187 12.74 -8.90 -12.59
C ALA A 187 14.07 -8.46 -12.00
N LEU A 188 14.75 -9.40 -11.35
CA LEU A 188 16.12 -9.25 -10.91
C LEU A 188 16.90 -10.54 -11.16
N TRP A 189 18.00 -10.36 -11.87
CA TRP A 189 18.93 -11.41 -12.25
C TRP A 189 20.30 -11.17 -11.65
N LEU A 190 21.09 -12.22 -11.50
CA LEU A 190 22.53 -12.10 -11.27
C LEU A 190 23.29 -12.68 -12.47
N SER A 191 24.35 -11.99 -12.91
CA SER A 191 25.15 -12.41 -14.06
C SER A 191 25.91 -13.71 -13.84
N PRO A 192 26.22 -14.44 -14.94
CA PRO A 192 27.04 -15.64 -14.89
C PRO A 192 28.41 -15.45 -14.23
N ASN A 193 28.82 -16.43 -13.44
CA ASN A 193 30.12 -16.61 -12.77
C ASN A 193 30.46 -15.60 -11.67
N ASP A 194 29.92 -14.39 -11.71
CA ASP A 194 30.35 -13.30 -10.83
C ASP A 194 29.20 -12.61 -10.10
N SER A 195 27.95 -12.94 -10.46
CA SER A 195 26.75 -12.55 -9.73
C SER A 195 26.58 -11.04 -9.55
N LYS A 196 26.88 -10.27 -10.59
CA LYS A 196 26.54 -8.86 -10.66
C LYS A 196 25.02 -8.69 -10.76
N PRO A 197 24.39 -7.75 -10.03
CA PRO A 197 22.96 -7.47 -10.14
C PRO A 197 22.55 -6.88 -11.49
N TYR A 198 21.48 -7.44 -12.05
CA TYR A 198 20.80 -6.95 -13.25
C TYR A 198 19.29 -6.79 -12.97
N PRO A 199 18.88 -5.66 -12.36
CA PRO A 199 17.47 -5.28 -12.32
C PRO A 199 16.96 -5.04 -13.74
N ASP A 200 15.74 -5.50 -14.01
CA ASP A 200 15.14 -5.51 -15.34
C ASP A 200 13.64 -5.19 -15.28
N CYS A 201 13.13 -4.56 -16.33
CA CYS A 201 11.70 -4.46 -16.62
C CYS A 201 11.46 -4.50 -18.14
N SER A 202 10.25 -4.87 -18.54
CA SER A 202 9.81 -4.74 -19.94
C SER A 202 9.26 -3.36 -20.23
N VAL A 203 9.50 -2.89 -21.46
CA VAL A 203 8.86 -1.74 -22.09
C VAL A 203 8.26 -2.16 -23.43
N ASN A 204 7.36 -1.36 -24.02
CA ASN A 204 6.57 -1.72 -25.21
C ASN A 204 7.34 -2.38 -26.37
N ASN A 205 8.60 -2.01 -26.63
CA ASN A 205 9.43 -2.55 -27.72
C ASN A 205 10.70 -3.25 -27.25
N ASN A 206 10.86 -3.46 -25.95
CA ASN A 206 12.00 -4.16 -25.39
C ASN A 206 11.58 -4.91 -24.12
N TRP A 207 11.56 -6.23 -24.20
CA TRP A 207 11.13 -7.07 -23.09
C TRP A 207 12.15 -7.12 -21.94
N ASN A 208 13.43 -6.79 -22.18
CA ASN A 208 14.51 -6.77 -21.17
C ASN A 208 15.25 -5.43 -21.10
N HIS A 209 14.59 -4.39 -20.61
CA HIS A 209 15.28 -3.16 -20.26
C HIS A 209 16.06 -3.35 -18.95
N SER A 210 17.30 -3.84 -19.08
CA SER A 210 18.19 -4.15 -17.95
C SER A 210 19.32 -3.14 -17.77
N ILE A 211 19.78 -2.98 -16.53
CA ILE A 211 21.05 -2.32 -16.21
C ILE A 211 21.94 -3.21 -15.36
N ALA A 212 23.26 -3.15 -15.56
CA ALA A 212 24.22 -3.75 -14.66
C ALA A 212 24.44 -2.83 -13.45
N ALA A 213 23.92 -3.17 -12.28
CA ALA A 213 23.90 -2.27 -11.13
C ALA A 213 25.01 -2.59 -10.11
N GLY A 214 25.73 -1.57 -9.67
CA GLY A 214 26.72 -1.68 -8.60
C GLY A 214 27.88 -2.65 -8.84
N ASN A 215 28.39 -3.20 -7.73
CA ASN A 215 29.44 -4.21 -7.69
C ASN A 215 28.85 -5.62 -7.68
N ASN A 216 29.72 -6.59 -7.95
CA ASN A 216 29.41 -8.01 -7.87
C ASN A 216 29.05 -8.41 -6.43
N LEU A 217 28.04 -9.26 -6.26
CA LEU A 217 27.65 -9.74 -4.95
C LEU A 217 28.60 -10.85 -4.49
N GLU A 218 29.17 -10.70 -3.30
CA GLU A 218 30.09 -11.68 -2.73
C GLU A 218 29.33 -12.81 -2.04
N LEU A 219 29.93 -14.00 -2.07
CA LEU A 219 29.37 -15.15 -1.39
C LEU A 219 29.35 -14.95 0.12
N ASN A 220 28.30 -15.48 0.76
CA ASN A 220 28.09 -15.50 2.20
C ASN A 220 27.91 -14.13 2.88
N LYS A 221 27.76 -13.04 2.12
CA LYS A 221 27.41 -11.72 2.67
C LYS A 221 25.93 -11.42 2.53
N TRP A 222 25.36 -10.76 3.55
CA TRP A 222 24.01 -10.23 3.49
C TRP A 222 24.01 -8.86 2.81
N TYR A 223 23.05 -8.67 1.91
CA TYR A 223 22.79 -7.42 1.23
C TYR A 223 21.33 -7.06 1.38
N HIS A 224 21.04 -5.82 1.75
CA HIS A 224 19.69 -5.26 1.64
C HIS A 224 19.51 -4.70 0.23
N ILE A 225 18.54 -5.20 -0.52
CA ILE A 225 18.22 -4.78 -1.88
C ILE A 225 16.92 -3.99 -1.88
N ALA A 226 16.91 -2.86 -2.59
CA ALA A 226 15.67 -2.22 -3.01
C ALA A 226 15.70 -1.98 -4.52
N TYR A 227 14.62 -2.34 -5.19
CA TYR A 227 14.40 -2.12 -6.61
C TYR A 227 13.10 -1.31 -6.76
N THR A 228 13.16 -0.19 -7.49
CA THR A 228 11.99 0.67 -7.71
C THR A 228 11.77 0.95 -9.19
N LEU A 229 10.51 1.06 -9.57
CA LEU A 229 10.03 1.53 -10.87
C LEU A 229 9.06 2.67 -10.66
N SER A 230 9.16 3.73 -11.45
CA SER A 230 8.18 4.81 -11.50
C SER A 230 7.98 5.29 -12.93
N GLU A 231 6.84 4.93 -13.52
CA GLU A 231 6.39 5.42 -14.83
C GLU A 231 6.19 6.95 -14.82
N PRO A 232 5.54 7.57 -13.80
CA PRO A 232 5.34 9.03 -13.79
C PRO A 232 6.65 9.81 -13.69
N GLN A 233 7.66 9.24 -13.03
CA GLN A 233 8.98 9.84 -12.85
C GLN A 233 9.99 9.36 -13.90
N ASN A 234 9.56 8.45 -14.78
CA ASN A 234 10.33 7.84 -15.87
C ASN A 234 11.65 7.22 -15.41
N ARG A 235 11.67 6.47 -14.31
CA ARG A 235 12.93 5.92 -13.77
C ARG A 235 12.81 4.53 -13.16
N MET A 236 13.91 3.79 -13.27
CA MET A 236 14.21 2.56 -12.55
C MET A 236 15.44 2.80 -11.68
N GLU A 237 15.35 2.44 -10.41
CA GLU A 237 16.43 2.65 -9.44
C GLU A 237 16.72 1.35 -8.69
N PHE A 238 18.01 1.12 -8.38
CA PHE A 238 18.46 -0.06 -7.68
C PHE A 238 19.43 0.33 -6.57
N TYR A 239 19.12 -0.15 -5.37
CA TYR A 239 19.84 0.17 -4.16
C TYR A 239 20.41 -1.09 -3.52
N VAL A 240 21.63 -0.99 -3.02
CA VAL A 240 22.29 -2.04 -2.24
C VAL A 240 22.74 -1.42 -0.92
N ASN A 241 22.32 -2.00 0.21
CA ASN A 241 22.60 -1.51 1.56
C ASN A 241 22.22 -0.03 1.78
N GLY A 242 21.15 0.42 1.11
CA GLY A 242 20.64 1.79 1.19
C GLY A 242 21.33 2.79 0.26
N GLU A 243 22.38 2.39 -0.47
CA GLU A 243 23.06 3.24 -1.45
C GLU A 243 22.48 3.01 -2.85
N LEU A 244 22.24 4.09 -3.61
CA LEU A 244 21.83 4.02 -5.02
C LEU A 244 23.02 3.56 -5.87
N VAL A 245 22.92 2.36 -6.45
CA VAL A 245 24.01 1.76 -7.24
C VAL A 245 23.63 1.47 -8.70
N GLY A 246 22.37 1.69 -9.07
CA GLY A 246 21.88 1.61 -10.44
C GLY A 246 20.75 2.58 -10.69
N TYR A 247 20.76 3.24 -11.85
CA TYR A 247 19.74 4.19 -12.29
C TYR A 247 19.62 4.10 -13.82
N THR A 248 18.40 4.15 -14.33
CA THR A 248 18.16 4.46 -15.74
C THR A 248 16.82 5.17 -15.91
N ASP A 249 16.76 6.03 -16.92
CA ASP A 249 15.49 6.55 -17.39
C ASP A 249 14.75 5.44 -18.15
N VAL A 250 13.49 5.22 -17.79
CA VAL A 250 12.64 4.20 -18.41
C VAL A 250 11.23 4.74 -18.58
N LYS A 251 10.58 4.39 -19.69
CA LYS A 251 9.22 4.80 -20.04
C LYS A 251 8.50 3.65 -20.70
N ASP A 252 7.18 3.76 -20.78
CA ASP A 252 6.31 2.78 -21.39
C ASP A 252 6.49 1.40 -20.73
N ILE A 253 6.64 1.37 -19.39
CA ILE A 253 6.82 0.14 -18.62
C ILE A 253 5.58 -0.75 -18.79
N VAL A 254 5.82 -2.02 -19.10
CA VAL A 254 4.79 -3.04 -19.25
C VAL A 254 4.62 -3.76 -17.92
N PHE A 255 3.62 -3.37 -17.13
CA PHE A 255 3.15 -4.16 -15.99
C PHE A 255 2.25 -5.29 -16.49
N ASN A 256 2.58 -6.54 -16.13
CA ASN A 256 1.97 -7.73 -16.72
C ASN A 256 1.11 -8.54 -15.74
N GLU A 257 0.29 -9.42 -16.30
CA GLU A 257 -0.68 -10.25 -15.58
C GLU A 257 -0.14 -11.66 -15.26
N PHE A 258 1.14 -11.93 -15.52
CA PHE A 258 1.75 -13.24 -15.28
C PHE A 258 2.10 -13.46 -13.80
N PRO A 259 2.34 -14.71 -13.35
CA PRO A 259 2.74 -15.00 -11.98
C PRO A 259 4.12 -14.40 -11.61
N LEU A 260 4.34 -14.13 -10.32
CA LEU A 260 5.65 -13.81 -9.75
C LEU A 260 6.35 -15.12 -9.31
N LYS A 261 7.47 -15.44 -9.94
CA LYS A 261 8.36 -16.55 -9.60
C LYS A 261 9.54 -16.02 -8.78
N ILE A 262 9.87 -16.68 -7.67
CA ILE A 262 10.97 -16.29 -6.77
C ILE A 262 11.95 -17.44 -6.61
N GLY A 263 13.23 -17.11 -6.74
CA GLY A 263 14.37 -18.02 -6.70
C GLY A 263 14.50 -18.95 -7.91
N HIS A 264 13.70 -18.75 -8.97
CA HIS A 264 13.74 -19.54 -10.20
C HIS A 264 13.04 -18.86 -11.38
N SER A 265 13.31 -19.42 -12.56
CA SER A 265 12.60 -19.20 -13.82
C SER A 265 12.57 -20.51 -14.62
N ASP A 266 12.01 -20.48 -15.82
CA ASP A 266 11.88 -21.68 -16.67
C ASP A 266 13.16 -22.00 -17.45
N LYS A 267 14.11 -21.05 -17.54
CA LYS A 267 15.29 -21.14 -18.42
C LYS A 267 16.63 -21.06 -17.69
N TYR A 268 16.67 -20.40 -16.54
CA TYR A 268 17.91 -20.04 -15.88
C TYR A 268 18.08 -20.68 -14.51
N SER A 269 19.29 -20.58 -13.97
CA SER A 269 19.65 -21.28 -12.74
C SER A 269 18.87 -20.74 -11.54
N ASP A 270 18.44 -21.67 -10.69
CA ASP A 270 17.81 -21.35 -9.42
C ASP A 270 18.78 -20.60 -8.50
N PHE A 271 18.25 -19.67 -7.70
CA PHE A 271 19.01 -19.02 -6.64
C PHE A 271 19.48 -20.04 -5.59
N GLN A 272 20.77 -19.99 -5.25
CA GLN A 272 21.39 -20.80 -4.21
C GLN A 272 21.77 -19.89 -3.04
N GLY A 273 20.92 -19.81 -2.03
CA GLY A 273 21.17 -18.89 -0.91
C GLY A 273 20.01 -18.72 0.04
N GLN A 274 19.97 -17.58 0.71
CA GLN A 274 18.87 -17.19 1.61
C GLN A 274 18.30 -15.84 1.19
N MET A 275 16.99 -15.67 1.35
CA MET A 275 16.34 -14.36 1.30
C MET A 275 15.52 -14.13 2.57
N SER A 276 15.42 -12.89 3.03
CA SER A 276 14.48 -12.46 4.08
C SER A 276 13.90 -11.09 3.71
N PHE A 277 12.86 -10.65 4.40
CA PHE A 277 12.49 -9.23 4.40
C PHE A 277 13.35 -8.45 5.39
#